data_AF-A0A2G9MA72-F1
#
_entry.id   AF-A0A2G9MA72-F1
#
_cell.length_a   1.000
_cell.length_b   1.000
_cell.length_c   1.000
_cell.angle_alpha   90.00
_cell.angle_beta   90.00
_cell.angle_gamma   90.00
#
_symmetry.space_group_name_H-M   'P 1'
#
loop_
_entity.id
_entity.type
_entity.pdbx_description
1 polymer ?
#
loop_
_entity_poly.entity_id
_entity_poly.type
_entity_poly.pdbx_seq_one_letter_code
_entity_poly.pdbx_strand_id
1 'polypeptide(L)'
;MKILVGSENPVKINCTKVAFEKFFENVEVLPFSVPSSVADQPKNEETFEGAKNRVDALKMINDKQNLNADFFVGIEGGITQLYGKWFVTGIMCIMNSSGKIGFGTAPWFELLEVMYKEIEAGLELGSVTNKYLGE
;
A
#
# COMPACT_ATOMS: atom_id res chain seq x y z
N MET A 1 12.67 13.11 10.57
CA MET A 1 11.32 12.52 10.58
C MET A 1 11.45 11.04 10.33
N LYS A 2 11.15 10.18 11.31
CA LYS A 2 11.30 8.73 11.19
C LYS A 2 9.98 8.08 10.81
N ILE A 3 9.97 7.34 9.71
CA ILE A 3 8.77 6.76 9.12
C ILE A 3 8.99 5.27 8.95
N LEU A 4 8.06 4.44 9.42
CA LEU A 4 8.06 3.02 9.09
C LEU A 4 7.15 2.78 7.89
N VAL A 5 7.62 1.98 6.93
CA VAL A 5 6.80 1.55 5.78
C VAL A 5 6.65 0.04 5.76
N GLY A 6 5.42 -0.43 5.58
CA GLY A 6 5.04 -1.84 5.67
C GLY A 6 5.33 -2.63 4.40
N SER A 7 6.45 -2.35 3.74
CA SER A 7 6.89 -3.03 2.53
C SER A 7 8.40 -2.87 2.31
N GLU A 8 9.02 -3.92 1.76
CA GLU A 8 10.42 -3.90 1.30
C GLU A 8 10.54 -3.56 -0.20
N ASN A 9 9.41 -3.32 -0.90
CA ASN A 9 9.44 -2.94 -2.31
C ASN A 9 10.07 -1.54 -2.46
N PRO A 10 11.17 -1.39 -3.23
CA PRO A 10 11.86 -0.11 -3.42
C PRO A 10 10.95 1.02 -3.92
N VAL A 11 9.96 0.71 -4.76
CA VAL A 11 8.99 1.69 -5.28
C VAL A 11 8.15 2.25 -4.14
N LYS A 12 7.66 1.39 -3.23
CA LYS A 12 6.83 1.80 -2.08
C LYS A 12 7.63 2.60 -1.04
N ILE A 13 8.89 2.21 -0.82
CA ILE A 13 9.81 2.95 0.05
C ILE A 13 10.08 4.34 -0.54
N ASN A 14 10.42 4.40 -1.82
CA ASN A 14 10.76 5.66 -2.49
C ASN A 14 9.56 6.61 -2.60
N CYS A 15 8.36 6.11 -2.94
CA CYS A 15 7.18 6.97 -3.01
C CYS A 15 6.80 7.53 -1.63
N THR A 16 6.96 6.74 -0.56
CA THR A 16 6.80 7.22 0.82
C THR A 16 7.79 8.35 1.11
N LYS A 17 9.07 8.15 0.81
CA LYS A 17 10.12 9.16 1.02
C LYS A 17 9.80 10.46 0.28
N VAL A 18 9.56 10.37 -1.03
CA VAL A 18 9.25 11.53 -1.89
C VAL A 18 7.98 12.26 -1.42
N ALA A 19 6.96 11.53 -0.96
CA ALA A 19 5.72 12.15 -0.45
C ALA A 19 5.98 12.93 0.83
N PHE A 20 6.73 12.38 1.78
CA PHE A 20 7.00 13.03 3.07
C PHE A 20 8.02 14.17 2.97
N GLU A 21 9.00 14.08 2.06
CA GLU A 21 9.98 15.16 1.81
C GLU A 21 9.35 16.45 1.28
N LYS A 22 8.10 16.41 0.79
CA LYS A 22 7.34 17.62 0.42
C LYS A 22 6.87 18.44 1.63
N PHE A 23 6.78 17.81 2.81
CA PHE A 23 6.19 18.43 4.00
C PHE A 23 7.17 18.49 5.18
N PHE A 24 8.21 17.66 5.18
CA PHE A 24 9.14 17.51 6.29
C PHE A 24 10.60 17.44 5.80
N GLU A 25 11.51 17.91 6.65
CA GLU A 25 12.96 17.79 6.43
C GLU A 25 13.54 16.54 7.13
N ASN A 26 14.72 16.10 6.68
CA ASN A 26 15.48 14.98 7.26
C ASN A 26 14.62 13.70 7.38
N VAL A 27 13.98 13.31 6.28
CA VAL A 27 13.10 12.15 6.21
C VAL A 27 13.92 10.85 6.17
N GLU A 28 13.69 9.97 7.15
CA GLU A 28 14.24 8.63 7.24
C GLU A 28 13.09 7.63 7.10
N VAL A 29 13.14 6.79 6.06
CA VAL A 29 12.15 5.74 5.82
C VAL A 29 12.77 4.38 6.12
N LEU A 30 12.20 3.66 7.08
CA LEU A 30 12.63 2.34 7.50
C LEU A 30 11.63 1.28 7.02
N PRO A 31 12.03 0.36 6.13
CA PRO A 31 11.15 -0.69 5.64
C PRO A 31 11.00 -1.83 6.65
N PHE A 32 9.80 -2.40 6.70
CA PHE A 32 9.50 -3.63 7.44
C PHE A 32 8.64 -4.55 6.59
N SER A 33 9.03 -5.82 6.52
CA SER A 33 8.17 -6.87 6.00
C SER A 33 7.07 -7.21 7.02
N VAL A 34 5.82 -6.88 6.68
CA VAL A 34 4.64 -7.15 7.50
C VAL A 34 3.53 -7.77 6.62
N PRO A 35 2.72 -8.69 7.17
CA PRO A 35 1.60 -9.25 6.42
C PRO A 35 0.50 -8.20 6.20
N SER A 36 -0.20 -8.27 5.07
CA SER A 36 -1.45 -7.52 4.86
C SER A 36 -2.66 -8.21 5.50
N SER A 37 -2.55 -9.51 5.83
CA SER A 37 -3.63 -10.30 6.43
C SER A 37 -4.93 -10.34 5.62
N VAL A 38 -4.83 -10.12 4.31
CA VAL A 38 -5.89 -10.27 3.31
C VAL A 38 -5.37 -11.16 2.18
N ALA A 39 -6.19 -11.42 1.16
CA ALA A 39 -5.76 -12.20 -0.01
C ALA A 39 -4.57 -11.55 -0.74
N ASP A 40 -3.75 -12.35 -1.43
CA ASP A 40 -2.61 -11.86 -2.23
C ASP A 40 -3.05 -10.87 -3.31
N GLN A 41 -4.27 -11.05 -3.82
CA GLN A 41 -4.96 -10.07 -4.65
C GLN A 41 -6.19 -9.53 -3.91
N PRO A 42 -6.05 -8.45 -3.12
CA PRO A 42 -7.16 -7.86 -2.40
C PRO A 42 -8.23 -7.34 -3.36
N LYS A 43 -9.50 -7.57 -3.01
CA LYS A 43 -10.65 -7.05 -3.75
C LYS A 43 -11.50 -6.10 -2.91
N ASN A 44 -11.96 -5.01 -3.53
CA ASN A 44 -12.85 -4.03 -2.92
C ASN A 44 -12.29 -3.50 -1.58
N GLU A 45 -13.04 -3.66 -0.49
CA GLU A 45 -12.65 -3.17 0.84
C GLU A 45 -11.39 -3.86 1.40
N GLU A 46 -11.08 -5.08 0.98
CA GLU A 46 -9.87 -5.81 1.42
C GLU A 46 -8.59 -5.02 1.11
N THR A 47 -8.59 -4.17 0.08
CA THR A 47 -7.41 -3.34 -0.22
C THR A 47 -7.19 -2.27 0.86
N PHE A 48 -8.27 -1.70 1.41
CA PHE A 48 -8.19 -0.77 2.54
C PHE A 48 -7.81 -1.49 3.83
N GLU A 49 -8.39 -2.66 4.07
CA GLU A 49 -8.06 -3.51 5.22
C GLU A 49 -6.59 -3.91 5.20
N GLY A 50 -6.08 -4.37 4.05
CA GLY A 50 -4.67 -4.72 3.87
C GLY A 50 -3.73 -3.57 4.18
N ALA A 51 -4.03 -2.37 3.67
CA ALA A 51 -3.24 -1.17 3.98
C ALA A 51 -3.27 -0.83 5.48
N LYS A 52 -4.43 -0.95 6.13
CA LYS A 52 -4.59 -0.69 7.57
C LYS A 52 -3.88 -1.74 8.43
N ASN A 53 -4.01 -3.02 8.09
CA ASN A 53 -3.37 -4.13 8.79
C ASN A 53 -1.85 -3.98 8.82
N ARG A 54 -1.25 -3.54 7.70
CA ARG A 54 0.18 -3.20 7.65
C ARG A 54 0.54 -2.10 8.65
N VAL A 55 -0.24 -1.02 8.70
CA VAL A 55 -0.02 0.09 9.63
C VAL A 55 -0.11 -0.36 11.08
N ASP A 56 -1.12 -1.17 11.42
CA ASP A 56 -1.30 -1.69 12.78
C ASP A 56 -0.11 -2.59 13.19
N ALA A 57 0.36 -3.45 12.28
CA ALA A 57 1.55 -4.28 12.50
C ALA A 57 2.82 -3.45 12.73
N LEU A 58 3.01 -2.37 11.96
CA LEU A 58 4.13 -1.44 12.15
C LEU A 58 4.07 -0.74 13.51
N LYS A 59 2.88 -0.32 13.96
CA LYS A 59 2.71 0.30 15.29
C LYS A 59 3.11 -0.68 16.39
N MET A 60 2.69 -1.94 16.29
CA MET A 60 3.07 -3.00 17.23
C MET A 60 4.59 -3.22 17.25
N ILE A 61 5.23 -3.25 16.08
CA ILE A 61 6.70 -3.39 15.96
C ILE A 61 7.41 -2.19 16.61
N ASN A 62 6.95 -0.98 16.32
CA ASN A 62 7.51 0.25 16.88
C ASN A 62 7.48 0.24 18.41
N ASP A 63 6.35 -0.15 18.99
CA ASP A 63 6.17 -0.15 20.44
C ASP A 63 7.01 -1.25 21.09
N LYS A 64 7.07 -2.44 20.47
CA LYS A 64 7.88 -3.56 20.96
C LYS A 64 9.38 -3.27 20.90
N GLN A 65 9.85 -2.57 19.88
CA GLN A 65 11.27 -2.30 19.64
C GLN A 65 11.71 -0.89 20.06
N ASN A 66 10.78 -0.08 20.61
CA ASN A 66 11.01 1.30 21.02
C ASN A 66 11.67 2.16 19.92
N LEU A 67 11.18 2.05 18.68
CA LEU A 67 11.78 2.70 17.52
C LEU A 67 11.56 4.21 17.48
N ASN A 68 10.54 4.70 18.21
CA ASN A 68 10.14 6.11 18.27
C ASN A 68 9.89 6.70 16.86
N ALA A 69 9.14 5.97 16.03
CA ALA A 69 8.72 6.47 14.73
C ALA A 69 7.58 7.49 14.85
N ASP A 70 7.62 8.49 13.97
CA ASP A 70 6.65 9.57 13.90
C ASP A 70 5.41 9.17 13.08
N PHE A 71 5.60 8.31 12.07
CA PHE A 71 4.56 7.85 11.16
C PHE A 71 4.73 6.37 10.75
N PHE A 72 3.60 5.75 10.40
CA PHE A 72 3.48 4.38 9.93
C PHE A 72 2.70 4.38 8.61
N VAL A 73 3.24 3.73 7.58
CA VAL A 73 2.70 3.79 6.22
C VAL A 73 2.44 2.38 5.70
N GLY A 74 1.18 2.10 5.39
CA GLY A 74 0.75 0.90 4.69
C GLY A 74 0.33 1.24 3.26
N ILE A 75 0.80 0.46 2.30
CA ILE A 75 0.49 0.64 0.87
C ILE A 75 0.06 -0.70 0.29
N GLU A 76 -1.18 -0.81 -0.16
CA GLU A 76 -1.74 -2.03 -0.72
C GLU A 76 -2.30 -1.78 -2.12
N GLY A 77 -1.90 -2.61 -3.08
CA GLY A 77 -2.49 -2.63 -4.41
C GLY A 77 -3.66 -3.60 -4.43
N GLY A 78 -4.70 -3.28 -5.20
CA GLY A 78 -5.87 -4.13 -5.28
C GLY A 78 -6.75 -3.80 -6.46
N ILE A 79 -7.82 -4.56 -6.58
CA ILE A 79 -8.84 -4.33 -7.60
C ILE A 79 -10.19 -4.08 -6.96
N THR A 80 -11.02 -3.23 -7.56
CA THR A 80 -12.36 -2.94 -7.05
C THR A 80 -13.36 -2.97 -8.18
N GLN A 81 -14.54 -3.50 -7.89
CA GLN A 81 -15.66 -3.46 -8.81
C GLN A 81 -16.45 -2.17 -8.63
N LEU A 82 -16.49 -1.32 -9.66
CA LEU A 82 -17.30 -0.11 -9.70
C LEU A 82 -18.03 -0.05 -11.05
N TYR A 83 -19.29 0.36 -11.05
CA TYR A 83 -20.07 0.54 -12.30
C TYR A 83 -20.05 -0.71 -13.21
N GLY A 84 -20.12 -1.90 -12.61
CA GLY A 84 -20.07 -3.18 -13.33
C GLY A 84 -18.73 -3.51 -14.01
N LYS A 85 -17.67 -2.74 -13.72
CA LYS A 85 -16.32 -2.88 -14.28
C LYS A 85 -15.31 -3.10 -13.16
N TRP A 86 -14.17 -3.69 -13.50
CA TRP A 86 -13.04 -3.83 -12.59
C TRP A 86 -12.08 -2.67 -12.77
N PHE A 87 -11.59 -2.13 -11.66
CA PHE A 87 -10.57 -1.09 -11.63
C PHE A 87 -9.40 -1.53 -10.79
N VAL A 88 -8.19 -1.17 -11.19
CA VAL A 88 -6.99 -1.24 -10.36
C VAL A 88 -6.77 0.07 -9.62
N THR A 89 -6.36 0.00 -8.36
CA THR A 89 -5.92 1.15 -7.58
C THR A 89 -4.90 0.72 -6.51
N GLY A 90 -4.25 1.71 -5.90
CA GLY A 90 -3.42 1.54 -4.71
C GLY A 90 -4.02 2.34 -3.56
N ILE A 91 -4.07 1.74 -2.37
CA ILE A 91 -4.55 2.38 -1.15
C ILE A 91 -3.37 2.64 -0.22
N MET A 92 -3.28 3.87 0.26
CA MET A 92 -2.32 4.30 1.27
C MET A 92 -3.07 4.54 2.58
N CYS A 93 -2.63 3.86 3.64
CA CYS A 93 -3.03 4.13 5.02
C CYS A 93 -1.83 4.75 5.74
N ILE A 94 -2.03 5.89 6.41
CA ILE A 94 -1.00 6.56 7.20
C ILE A 94 -1.52 6.77 8.61
N MET A 95 -0.76 6.31 9.59
CA MET A 95 -0.98 6.59 11.01
C MET A 95 0.14 7.44 11.56
N ASN A 96 -0.18 8.46 12.36
CA ASN A 96 0.82 9.22 13.12
C ASN A 96 1.12 8.58 14.48
N SER A 97 2.13 9.06 15.18
CA SER A 97 2.51 8.58 16.52
C SER A 97 1.40 8.63 17.57
N SER A 98 0.40 9.53 17.41
CA SER A 98 -0.77 9.62 18.30
C SER A 98 -1.91 8.66 17.91
N GLY A 99 -1.74 7.82 16.88
CA GLY A 99 -2.73 6.85 16.44
C GLY A 99 -3.82 7.38 15.51
N LYS A 100 -3.73 8.64 15.05
CA LYS A 100 -4.67 9.19 14.06
C LYS A 100 -4.37 8.61 12.69
N ILE A 101 -5.41 8.09 12.04
CA ILE A 101 -5.32 7.44 10.72
C ILE A 101 -5.91 8.34 9.63
N GLY A 102 -5.26 8.36 8.47
CA GLY A 102 -5.79 8.88 7.22
C GLY A 102 -5.60 7.90 6.07
N PHE A 103 -6.51 7.94 5.10
CA PHE A 103 -6.44 7.15 3.88
C PHE A 103 -6.30 8.06 2.65
N GLY A 104 -5.58 7.57 1.65
CA GLY A 104 -5.53 8.15 0.31
C GLY A 104 -5.52 7.03 -0.73
N THR A 105 -5.95 7.34 -1.95
CA THR A 105 -5.93 6.38 -3.05
C THR A 105 -5.09 6.90 -4.19
N ALA A 106 -4.44 6.00 -4.92
CA ALA A 106 -3.95 6.28 -6.26
C ALA A 106 -5.14 6.51 -7.21
N PRO A 107 -4.89 7.03 -8.42
CA PRO A 107 -5.89 7.02 -9.49
C PRO A 107 -6.40 5.60 -9.75
N TRP A 108 -7.62 5.54 -10.27
CA TRP A 108 -8.30 4.29 -10.57
C TRP A 108 -8.28 4.09 -12.08
N PHE A 109 -7.82 2.93 -12.54
CA PHE A 109 -7.73 2.61 -13.96
C PHE A 109 -8.59 1.39 -14.27
N GLU A 110 -9.41 1.46 -15.32
CA GLU A 110 -10.23 0.32 -15.73
C GLU A 110 -9.34 -0.85 -16.18
N LEU A 111 -9.62 -2.03 -15.67
CA LEU A 111 -9.02 -3.27 -16.12
C LEU A 111 -9.81 -3.82 -17.31
N LEU A 112 -9.10 -4.03 -18.42
CA LEU A 112 -9.61 -4.85 -19.52
C LEU A 112 -9.93 -6.26 -19.01
N GLU A 113 -10.98 -6.87 -19.57
CA GLU A 113 -11.43 -8.20 -19.16
C GLU A 113 -10.32 -9.26 -19.25
N VAL A 114 -9.43 -9.14 -20.25
CA VAL A 114 -8.27 -10.03 -20.41
C VAL A 114 -7.29 -9.93 -19.24
N MET A 115 -7.05 -8.72 -18.71
CA MET A 115 -6.17 -8.52 -17.55
C MET A 115 -6.81 -9.10 -16.29
N TYR A 116 -8.11 -8.85 -16.09
CA TYR A 116 -8.84 -9.42 -14.96
C TYR A 116 -8.79 -10.96 -14.93
N LYS A 117 -8.97 -11.61 -16.09
CA LYS A 117 -8.88 -13.08 -16.20
C LYS A 117 -7.50 -13.62 -15.83
N GLU A 118 -6.44 -12.92 -16.19
CA GLU A 118 -5.08 -13.30 -15.81
C GLU A 118 -4.84 -13.14 -14.30
N ILE A 119 -5.31 -12.04 -13.72
CA ILE A 119 -5.25 -11.79 -12.27
C ILE A 119 -6.03 -12.86 -11.50
N GLU A 120 -7.25 -13.20 -11.95
CA GLU A 120 -8.06 -14.28 -11.37
C GLU A 120 -7.40 -15.65 -11.49
N ALA A 121 -6.58 -15.87 -12.51
CA ALA A 121 -5.79 -17.09 -12.67
C ALA A 121 -4.56 -17.14 -11.73
N GLY A 122 -4.36 -16.12 -10.89
CA GLY A 122 -3.29 -16.03 -9.91
C GLY A 122 -2.03 -15.33 -10.40
N LEU A 123 -2.07 -14.69 -11.58
CA LEU A 123 -0.96 -13.84 -12.01
C LEU A 123 -0.95 -12.54 -11.18
N GLU A 124 0.25 -12.12 -10.81
CA GLU A 124 0.45 -10.93 -9.98
C GLU A 124 0.04 -9.66 -10.76
N LEU A 125 -0.69 -8.76 -10.09
CA LEU A 125 -1.26 -7.56 -10.68
C LEU A 125 -0.24 -6.70 -11.40
N GLY A 126 0.90 -6.39 -10.77
CA GLY A 126 1.98 -5.60 -11.36
C GLY A 126 2.52 -6.23 -12.64
N SER A 127 2.66 -7.55 -12.66
CA SER A 127 3.13 -8.32 -13.81
C SER A 127 2.14 -8.25 -14.98
N VAL A 128 0.83 -8.37 -14.69
CA VAL A 128 -0.23 -8.23 -15.69
C VAL A 128 -0.31 -6.79 -16.20
N THR A 129 -0.29 -5.79 -15.33
CA THR A 129 -0.33 -4.38 -15.75
C THR A 129 0.88 -4.02 -16.60
N ASN A 130 2.09 -4.45 -16.23
CA ASN A 130 3.31 -4.18 -17.00
C ASN A 130 3.25 -4.82 -18.40
N LYS A 131 2.73 -6.05 -18.50
CA LYS A 131 2.57 -6.75 -19.77
C LYS A 131 1.66 -6.00 -20.76
N TYR A 132 0.57 -5.40 -20.29
CA TYR A 132 -0.43 -4.77 -21.16
C TYR A 132 -0.29 -3.26 -21.30
N LEU A 133 0.22 -2.57 -20.28
CA LEU A 133 0.28 -1.10 -20.22
C LEU A 133 1.69 -0.55 -20.42
N GLY A 134 2.72 -1.39 -20.28
CA GLY A 134 4.10 -1.06 -20.66
C GLY A 134 4.70 0.13 -19.90
N GLU A 135 4.88 -0.04 -18.58
CA GLU A 135 5.87 0.74 -17.82
C GLU A 135 7.19 -0.02 -17.69
#